data_AF-A0A814J7U3-F1
#
_entry.id   AF-A0A814J7U3-F1
#
_cell.length_a   1.000
_cell.length_b   1.000
_cell.length_c   1.000
_cell.angle_alpha   90.00
_cell.angle_beta   90.00
_cell.angle_gamma   90.00
#
_symmetry.space_group_name_H-M   'P 1'
#
loop_
_entity.id
_entity.type
_entity.pdbx_description
1 polymer ?
#
loop_
_entity_poly.entity_id
_entity_poly.type
_entity_poly.pdbx_seq_one_letter_code
_entity_poly.pdbx_strand_id
1 'polypeptide(L)'
;MNKSILRPTSKDYSDIDPDEENGVISCMIENNQVNIDVKTISPFKCIFGSAGKLQEDQQTAIIVIYGCWLPDRRLREYRYIMDQLFYYIYHKLEKLVTNDYVLIYFHGATPKHRTPELKILRKYYQMINFRLRKNLRAIYVVHPTRWLRAVIALSRPFFSNKFYHKVHYLFTISELEREFPHNPVPIPIIIEQHNTSVLYIDP
;
A
#
# COMPACT_ATOMS: atom_id res chain seq x y z
N MET A 1 -9.96 -24.52 -14.62
CA MET A 1 -10.24 -23.16 -14.10
C MET A 1 -9.01 -22.67 -13.35
N ASN A 2 -8.29 -21.69 -13.90
CA ASN A 2 -7.05 -21.14 -13.34
C ASN A 2 -7.37 -20.27 -12.10
N LYS A 3 -7.03 -20.75 -10.91
CA LYS A 3 -7.15 -20.00 -9.64
C LYS A 3 -6.04 -18.94 -9.45
N SER A 4 -5.16 -18.75 -10.43
CA SER A 4 -3.95 -17.92 -10.33
C SER A 4 -4.16 -16.41 -10.50
N ILE A 5 -5.39 -15.93 -10.71
CA ILE A 5 -5.71 -14.50 -10.84
C ILE A 5 -7.08 -14.21 -10.22
N LEU A 6 -7.28 -14.54 -8.95
CA LEU A 6 -8.37 -13.89 -8.22
C LEU A 6 -7.83 -12.52 -7.77
N ARG A 7 -7.92 -11.55 -8.69
CA ARG A 7 -8.04 -10.15 -8.25
C ARG A 7 -9.28 -10.11 -7.34
N PRO A 8 -9.26 -9.36 -6.22
CA PRO A 8 -10.45 -9.14 -5.44
C PRO A 8 -11.57 -8.74 -6.40
N THR A 9 -12.69 -9.46 -6.36
CA THR A 9 -13.83 -9.12 -7.18
C THR A 9 -14.27 -7.71 -6.82
N SER A 10 -14.65 -6.91 -7.83
CA SER A 10 -15.06 -5.51 -7.73
C SER A 10 -16.15 -5.19 -6.69
N LYS A 11 -16.71 -6.19 -6.02
CA LYS A 11 -17.73 -6.06 -4.98
C LYS A 11 -17.19 -5.70 -3.59
N ASP A 12 -15.91 -5.93 -3.29
CA ASP A 12 -15.34 -5.58 -1.96
C ASP A 12 -14.86 -4.12 -1.87
N TYR A 13 -15.08 -3.36 -2.94
CA TYR A 13 -14.63 -1.97 -3.15
C TYR A 13 -15.79 -1.09 -3.65
N SER A 14 -17.03 -1.46 -3.33
CA SER A 14 -18.24 -1.01 -4.03
C SER A 14 -18.73 0.40 -3.68
N ASP A 15 -17.85 1.30 -3.24
CA ASP A 15 -18.09 2.73 -3.39
C ASP A 15 -17.28 3.18 -4.59
N ILE A 16 -17.89 3.13 -5.77
CA ILE A 16 -17.39 3.88 -6.93
C ILE A 16 -17.37 5.33 -6.45
N ASP A 17 -16.15 5.83 -6.18
CA ASP A 17 -15.94 7.21 -5.80
C ASP A 17 -16.61 8.07 -6.88
N PRO A 18 -17.57 8.95 -6.53
CA PRO A 18 -18.30 9.74 -7.53
C PRO A 18 -17.35 10.56 -8.41
N ASP A 19 -16.15 10.85 -7.91
CA ASP A 19 -15.07 11.51 -8.67
C ASP A 19 -14.48 10.62 -9.79
N GLU A 20 -14.69 9.30 -9.76
CA GLU A 20 -14.17 8.33 -10.74
C GLU A 20 -15.04 8.20 -12.00
N GLU A 21 -16.30 8.68 -11.96
CA GLU A 21 -17.27 8.52 -13.06
C GLU A 21 -16.82 9.23 -14.35
N ASN A 22 -16.14 10.36 -14.23
CA ASN A 22 -15.63 11.15 -15.35
C ASN A 22 -14.28 10.63 -15.90
N GLY A 23 -13.69 9.60 -15.28
CA GLY A 23 -12.38 9.06 -15.66
C GLY A 23 -11.18 9.94 -15.28
N VAL A 24 -11.41 11.09 -14.63
CA VAL A 24 -10.36 11.98 -14.11
C VAL A 24 -10.75 12.45 -12.72
N ILE A 25 -9.84 12.33 -11.75
CA ILE A 25 -10.00 12.89 -10.40
C ILE A 25 -9.08 14.10 -10.26
N SER A 26 -9.62 15.24 -9.87
CA SER A 26 -8.82 16.44 -9.55
C SER A 26 -8.59 16.52 -8.04
N CYS A 27 -7.34 16.58 -7.60
CA CYS A 27 -6.99 16.70 -6.18
C CYS A 27 -5.82 17.66 -5.95
N MET A 28 -5.60 18.06 -4.70
CA MET A 28 -4.49 18.94 -4.31
C MET A 28 -3.39 18.12 -3.64
N ILE A 29 -2.19 18.10 -4.21
CA ILE A 29 -1.02 17.44 -3.62
C ILE A 29 0.05 18.50 -3.39
N GLU A 30 0.45 18.71 -2.14
CA GLU A 30 1.40 19.77 -1.74
C GLU A 30 1.03 21.17 -2.27
N ASN A 31 -0.26 21.51 -2.24
CA ASN A 31 -0.82 22.76 -2.78
C ASN A 31 -0.76 22.90 -4.31
N ASN A 32 -0.39 21.84 -5.04
CA ASN A 32 -0.48 21.81 -6.50
C ASN A 32 -1.72 21.03 -6.92
N GLN A 33 -2.45 21.56 -7.90
CA GLN A 33 -3.55 20.84 -8.51
C GLN A 33 -3.01 19.73 -9.42
N VAL A 34 -3.48 18.51 -9.19
CA VAL A 34 -3.09 17.31 -9.94
C VAL A 34 -4.35 16.62 -10.46
N ASN A 35 -4.33 16.26 -11.75
CA ASN A 35 -5.37 15.48 -12.39
C ASN A 35 -4.91 14.03 -12.50
N ILE A 36 -5.67 13.13 -11.88
CA ILE A 36 -5.42 11.70 -11.87
C ILE A 36 -6.20 11.06 -13.02
N ASP A 37 -5.49 10.49 -13.99
CA ASP A 37 -6.07 9.68 -15.06
C ASP A 37 -6.45 8.30 -14.54
N VAL A 38 -7.73 8.15 -14.21
CA VAL A 38 -8.32 6.95 -13.63
C VAL A 38 -8.27 5.79 -14.63
N LYS A 39 -8.35 6.07 -15.94
CA LYS A 39 -8.33 5.05 -16.99
C LYS A 39 -6.97 4.39 -17.05
N THR A 40 -5.90 5.18 -17.00
CA THR A 40 -4.51 4.70 -17.01
C THR A 40 -4.22 3.77 -15.83
N ILE A 41 -4.70 4.10 -14.63
CA ILE A 41 -4.41 3.33 -13.41
C ILE A 41 -5.41 2.21 -13.12
N SER A 42 -6.53 2.15 -13.83
CA SER A 42 -7.60 1.17 -13.65
C SER A 42 -7.09 -0.28 -13.49
N PRO A 43 -6.11 -0.76 -14.30
CA PRO A 43 -5.58 -2.12 -14.16
C PRO A 43 -4.86 -2.39 -12.82
N PHE A 44 -4.44 -1.35 -12.11
CA PHE A 44 -3.60 -1.42 -10.91
C PHE A 44 -4.33 -1.00 -9.63
N LYS A 45 -5.59 -0.54 -9.70
CA LYS A 45 -6.34 -0.04 -8.53
C LYS A 45 -6.45 -1.03 -7.37
N CYS A 46 -6.47 -2.34 -7.66
CA CYS A 46 -6.47 -3.39 -6.64
C CYS A 46 -5.25 -3.32 -5.69
N ILE A 47 -4.18 -2.58 -6.04
CA ILE A 47 -3.05 -2.34 -5.16
C ILE A 47 -3.45 -1.76 -3.80
N PHE A 48 -4.56 -1.02 -3.71
CA PHE A 48 -4.99 -0.33 -2.51
C PHE A 48 -6.30 -0.92 -2.01
N GLY A 49 -6.43 -1.11 -0.70
CA GLY A 49 -7.65 -1.62 -0.06
C GLY A 49 -7.85 -1.26 1.39
N SER A 50 -8.97 -1.73 1.93
CA SER A 50 -9.38 -1.53 3.33
C SER A 50 -9.75 -2.86 3.95
N ALA A 51 -9.32 -3.10 5.18
CA ALA A 51 -9.72 -4.25 6.00
C ALA A 51 -10.71 -3.82 7.12
N GLY A 52 -11.43 -2.72 6.87
CA GLY A 52 -12.38 -2.15 7.82
C GLY A 52 -11.69 -1.22 8.83
N LYS A 53 -12.14 -1.30 10.08
CA LYS A 53 -11.62 -0.48 11.19
C LYS A 53 -11.20 -1.38 12.34
N LEU A 54 -10.24 -0.93 13.12
CA LEU A 54 -9.80 -1.69 14.29
C LEU A 54 -10.95 -1.94 15.24
N GLN A 55 -11.03 -3.16 15.76
CA GLN A 55 -12.12 -3.51 16.66
C GLN A 55 -12.08 -2.69 17.97
N GLU A 56 -10.87 -2.53 18.52
CA GLU A 56 -10.60 -1.77 19.75
C GLU A 56 -10.85 -0.26 19.58
N ASP A 57 -10.75 0.23 18.34
CA ASP A 57 -10.89 1.64 17.99
C ASP A 57 -11.60 1.79 16.64
N GLN A 58 -12.92 1.93 16.73
CA GLN A 58 -13.84 2.09 15.59
C GLN A 58 -13.65 3.40 14.81
N GLN A 59 -12.68 4.23 15.18
CA GLN A 59 -12.29 5.42 14.42
C GLN A 59 -11.04 5.16 13.57
N THR A 60 -10.21 4.18 13.95
CA THR A 60 -8.96 3.88 13.24
C THR A 60 -9.20 2.93 12.06
N ALA A 61 -8.99 3.42 10.83
CA ALA A 61 -9.12 2.62 9.62
C ALA A 61 -7.91 1.71 9.39
N ILE A 62 -8.13 0.53 8.79
CA ILE A 62 -7.07 -0.40 8.39
C ILE A 62 -6.95 -0.36 6.87
N ILE A 63 -5.84 0.20 6.38
CA ILE A 63 -5.56 0.38 4.97
C ILE A 63 -4.54 -0.65 4.53
N VAL A 64 -4.72 -1.23 3.34
CA VAL A 64 -3.88 -2.30 2.82
C VAL A 64 -3.29 -1.90 1.48
N ILE A 65 -1.99 -2.13 1.30
CA ILE A 65 -1.29 -1.92 0.03
C ILE A 65 -0.58 -3.22 -0.39
N TYR A 66 -0.81 -3.68 -1.63
CA TYR A 66 -0.28 -4.94 -2.16
C TYR A 66 0.85 -4.71 -3.18
N GLY A 67 2.10 -4.83 -2.74
CA GLY A 67 3.27 -4.64 -3.60
C GLY A 67 3.32 -5.56 -4.82
N CYS A 68 2.77 -6.78 -4.73
CA CYS A 68 2.72 -7.74 -5.84
C CYS A 68 1.96 -7.22 -7.07
N TRP A 69 1.08 -6.23 -6.89
CA TRP A 69 0.28 -5.63 -7.97
C TRP A 69 0.84 -4.30 -8.49
N LEU A 70 2.05 -3.91 -8.07
CA LEU A 70 2.73 -2.76 -8.64
C LEU A 70 2.98 -2.91 -10.16
N PRO A 71 2.96 -1.81 -10.92
CA PRO A 71 3.31 -1.79 -12.34
C PRO A 71 4.69 -2.40 -12.61
N ASP A 72 4.81 -3.10 -13.74
CA ASP A 72 6.11 -3.60 -14.23
C ASP A 72 6.92 -2.43 -14.79
N ARG A 73 8.19 -2.32 -14.38
CA ARG A 73 9.15 -1.32 -14.87
C ARG A 73 9.39 -1.37 -16.37
N ARG A 74 9.03 -2.46 -17.03
CA ARG A 74 9.14 -2.65 -18.49
C ARG A 74 8.04 -1.92 -19.27
N LEU A 75 7.02 -1.38 -18.60
CA LEU A 75 5.97 -0.61 -19.26
C LEU A 75 6.53 0.70 -19.84
N ARG A 76 6.15 1.03 -21.08
CA ARG A 76 6.64 2.23 -21.81
C ARG A 76 6.43 3.52 -21.03
N GLU A 77 5.29 3.64 -20.34
CA GLU A 77 4.90 4.81 -19.55
C GLU A 77 4.99 4.55 -18.04
N TYR A 78 5.85 3.63 -17.60
CA TYR A 78 5.96 3.22 -16.19
C TYR A 78 6.01 4.40 -15.21
N ARG A 79 6.80 5.44 -15.50
CA ARG A 79 6.92 6.60 -14.60
C ARG A 79 5.60 7.37 -14.46
N TYR A 80 4.91 7.57 -15.58
CA TYR A 80 3.61 8.23 -15.58
C TYR A 80 2.59 7.38 -14.81
N ILE A 81 2.48 6.09 -15.12
CA ILE A 81 1.56 5.16 -14.43
C ILE A 81 1.83 5.14 -12.93
N MET A 82 3.10 5.06 -12.52
CA MET A 82 3.49 5.07 -11.11
C MET A 82 3.14 6.39 -10.41
N ASP A 83 3.37 7.53 -11.05
CA ASP A 83 2.99 8.84 -10.50
C ASP A 83 1.47 8.95 -10.33
N GLN A 84 0.70 8.57 -11.36
CA GLN A 84 -0.76 8.53 -11.32
C GLN A 84 -1.28 7.58 -10.23
N LEU A 85 -0.66 6.42 -10.07
CA LEU A 85 -1.04 5.45 -9.03
C LEU A 85 -0.70 5.97 -7.63
N PHE A 86 0.43 6.64 -7.47
CA PHE A 86 0.78 7.30 -6.21
C PHE A 86 -0.23 8.41 -5.87
N TYR A 87 -0.60 9.25 -6.84
CA TYR A 87 -1.60 10.30 -6.64
C TYR A 87 -2.97 9.74 -6.25
N TYR A 88 -3.37 8.62 -6.88
CA TYR A 88 -4.58 7.90 -6.51
C TYR A 88 -4.55 7.40 -5.07
N ILE A 89 -3.47 6.72 -4.67
CA ILE A 89 -3.29 6.23 -3.30
C ILE A 89 -3.30 7.41 -2.32
N TYR A 90 -2.56 8.49 -2.63
CA TYR A 90 -2.51 9.69 -1.81
C TYR A 90 -3.91 10.31 -1.62
N HIS A 91 -4.68 10.48 -2.71
CA HIS A 91 -6.05 11.00 -2.68
C HIS A 91 -6.97 10.14 -1.83
N LYS A 92 -6.89 8.81 -1.96
CA LYS A 92 -7.67 7.89 -1.12
C LYS A 92 -7.25 7.98 0.35
N LEU A 93 -5.95 8.05 0.64
CA LEU A 93 -5.44 8.24 1.99
C LEU A 93 -5.95 9.56 2.59
N GLU A 94 -5.94 10.68 1.86
CA GLU A 94 -6.43 11.96 2.37
C GLU A 94 -7.92 11.93 2.75
N LYS A 95 -8.75 11.23 1.96
CA LYS A 95 -10.17 11.02 2.29
C LYS A 95 -10.36 10.17 3.55
N LEU A 96 -9.49 9.18 3.77
CA LEU A 96 -9.54 8.28 4.92
C LEU A 96 -8.95 8.90 6.19
N VAL A 97 -8.03 9.86 6.06
CA VAL A 97 -7.32 10.54 7.16
C VAL A 97 -8.16 11.62 7.86
N THR A 98 -9.49 11.52 7.78
CA THR A 98 -10.35 12.22 8.75
C THR A 98 -10.06 11.77 10.18
N ASN A 99 -9.57 10.54 10.35
CA ASN A 99 -9.14 9.96 11.62
C ASN A 99 -7.77 9.27 11.50
N ASP A 100 -7.32 8.66 12.59
CA ASP A 100 -6.11 7.83 12.59
C ASP A 100 -6.28 6.58 11.73
N TYR A 101 -5.16 6.02 11.27
CA TYR A 101 -5.18 4.82 10.43
C TYR A 101 -3.94 3.95 10.64
N VAL A 102 -4.10 2.66 10.36
CA VAL A 102 -3.01 1.69 10.27
C VAL A 102 -2.80 1.33 8.80
N LEU A 103 -1.54 1.22 8.38
CA LEU A 103 -1.18 0.81 7.04
C LEU A 103 -0.53 -0.59 7.06
N ILE A 104 -1.11 -1.53 6.34
CA ILE A 104 -0.53 -2.86 6.08
C ILE A 104 0.04 -2.85 4.67
N TYR A 105 1.35 -2.98 4.53
CA TYR A 105 2.02 -3.09 3.25
C TYR A 105 2.52 -4.52 3.04
N PHE A 106 1.85 -5.26 2.16
CA PHE A 106 2.33 -6.55 1.71
C PHE A 106 3.43 -6.37 0.68
N HIS A 107 4.68 -6.51 1.12
CA HIS A 107 5.83 -6.50 0.22
C HIS A 107 6.14 -7.89 -0.34
N GLY A 108 5.75 -8.95 0.38
CA GLY A 108 5.93 -10.33 -0.03
C GLY A 108 5.49 -10.60 -1.46
N ALA A 109 6.21 -11.50 -2.12
CA ALA A 109 5.98 -11.86 -3.51
C ALA A 109 6.09 -10.70 -4.54
N THR A 110 6.56 -9.50 -4.16
CA THR A 110 6.80 -8.41 -5.12
C THR A 110 8.06 -8.72 -5.94
N PRO A 111 7.94 -9.00 -7.24
CA PRO A 111 9.12 -9.24 -8.07
C PRO A 111 9.97 -7.98 -8.18
N LYS A 112 11.30 -8.14 -8.28
CA LYS A 112 12.25 -7.01 -8.38
C LYS A 112 11.93 -6.05 -9.54
N HIS A 113 11.35 -6.54 -10.63
CA HIS A 113 10.95 -5.71 -11.78
C HIS A 113 9.69 -4.86 -11.54
N ARG A 114 8.96 -5.10 -10.44
CA ARG A 114 7.81 -4.30 -9.99
C ARG A 114 8.14 -3.42 -8.78
N THR A 115 9.23 -3.70 -8.09
CA THR A 115 9.71 -2.88 -6.97
C THR A 115 10.15 -1.49 -7.48
N PRO A 116 9.62 -0.38 -6.92
CA PRO A 116 9.99 0.96 -7.37
C PRO A 116 11.44 1.28 -7.04
N GLU A 117 12.07 2.11 -7.87
CA GLU A 117 13.41 2.64 -7.57
C GLU A 117 13.41 3.53 -6.33
N LEU A 118 14.53 3.54 -5.61
CA LEU A 118 14.74 4.43 -4.46
C LEU A 118 14.48 5.91 -4.79
N LYS A 119 14.82 6.35 -6.01
CA LYS A 119 14.55 7.73 -6.46
C LYS A 119 13.06 8.06 -6.46
N ILE A 120 12.23 7.12 -6.94
CA ILE A 120 10.77 7.26 -6.97
C ILE A 120 10.21 7.22 -5.55
N LEU A 121 10.65 6.26 -4.72
CA LEU A 121 10.24 6.15 -3.32
C LEU A 121 10.55 7.43 -2.53
N ARG A 122 11.74 8.01 -2.75
CA ARG A 122 12.15 9.27 -2.11
C ARG A 122 11.25 10.42 -2.54
N LYS A 123 10.96 10.56 -3.84
CA LYS A 123 10.03 11.58 -4.37
C LYS A 123 8.67 11.44 -3.69
N TYR A 124 8.11 10.23 -3.68
CA TYR A 124 6.79 9.97 -3.10
C TYR A 124 6.75 10.26 -1.60
N TYR A 125 7.75 9.84 -0.83
CA TYR A 125 7.81 10.17 0.59
C TYR A 125 7.84 11.68 0.84
N GLN A 126 8.59 12.45 0.03
CA GLN A 126 8.63 13.91 0.15
C GLN A 126 7.26 14.53 -0.09
N MET A 127 6.48 13.99 -1.04
CA MET A 127 5.13 14.43 -1.38
C MET A 127 4.07 14.09 -0.32
N ILE A 128 4.35 13.15 0.59
CA ILE A 128 3.41 12.81 1.66
C ILE A 128 3.38 13.95 2.66
N ASN A 129 2.21 14.61 2.77
CA ASN A 129 2.04 15.74 3.67
C ASN A 129 2.24 15.35 5.15
N PHE A 130 2.35 16.36 6.01
CA PHE A 130 2.52 16.15 7.45
C PHE A 130 1.32 15.45 8.10
N ARG A 131 0.10 15.71 7.62
CA ARG A 131 -1.16 15.18 8.19
C ARG A 131 -1.22 13.66 8.07
N LEU A 132 -1.00 13.12 6.88
CA LEU A 132 -0.94 11.67 6.62
C LEU A 132 0.09 11.00 7.55
N ARG A 133 1.29 11.58 7.70
CA ARG A 133 2.32 11.06 8.61
C ARG A 133 1.94 11.12 10.09
N LYS A 134 1.17 12.13 10.49
CA LYS A 134 0.72 12.33 11.88
C LYS A 134 -0.35 11.32 12.26
N ASN A 135 -1.40 11.19 11.46
CA ASN A 135 -2.55 10.30 11.69
C ASN A 135 -2.25 8.81 11.48
N LEU A 136 -1.14 8.50 10.81
CA LEU A 136 -0.66 7.12 10.72
C LEU A 136 -0.31 6.61 12.12
N ARG A 137 -1.01 5.61 12.64
CA ARG A 137 -0.74 5.01 13.95
C ARG A 137 0.42 4.02 13.88
N ALA A 138 0.38 3.13 12.89
CA ALA A 138 1.39 2.10 12.65
C ALA A 138 1.45 1.72 11.16
N ILE A 139 2.62 1.29 10.71
CA ILE A 139 2.86 0.66 9.41
C ILE A 139 3.35 -0.77 9.66
N TYR A 140 2.63 -1.76 9.17
CA TYR A 140 3.05 -3.16 9.19
C TYR A 140 3.54 -3.57 7.80
N VAL A 141 4.83 -3.87 7.68
CA VAL A 141 5.42 -4.37 6.43
C VAL A 141 5.45 -5.89 6.50
N VAL A 142 4.59 -6.53 5.72
CA VAL A 142 4.46 -7.99 5.67
C VAL A 142 5.41 -8.57 4.62
N HIS A 143 6.19 -9.57 5.02
CA HIS A 143 7.29 -10.20 4.27
C HIS A 143 8.30 -9.16 3.72
N PRO A 144 8.97 -8.41 4.61
CA PRO A 144 9.94 -7.41 4.18
C PRO A 144 11.17 -8.06 3.54
N THR A 145 11.63 -7.53 2.40
CA THR A 145 12.91 -7.95 1.81
C THR A 145 14.09 -7.27 2.50
N ARG A 146 15.28 -7.86 2.42
CA ARG A 146 16.53 -7.23 2.89
C ARG A 146 16.74 -5.85 2.27
N TRP A 147 16.44 -5.71 0.97
CA TRP A 147 16.53 -4.44 0.26
C TRP A 147 15.57 -3.39 0.86
N LEU A 148 14.30 -3.73 1.08
CA LEU A 148 13.33 -2.81 1.66
C LEU A 148 13.73 -2.37 3.07
N ARG A 149 14.18 -3.32 3.90
CA ARG A 149 14.69 -3.03 5.26
C ARG A 149 15.88 -2.07 5.22
N ALA A 150 16.81 -2.28 4.29
CA ALA A 150 17.94 -1.38 4.09
C ALA A 150 17.48 0.01 3.65
N VAL A 151 16.53 0.12 2.73
CA VAL A 151 15.95 1.40 2.32
C VAL A 151 15.30 2.12 3.50
N ILE A 152 14.46 1.44 4.29
CA ILE A 152 13.80 2.03 5.46
C ILE A 152 14.83 2.47 6.50
N ALA A 153 15.86 1.64 6.76
CA ALA A 153 16.94 1.98 7.70
C ALA A 153 17.76 3.19 7.22
N LEU A 154 18.12 3.26 5.94
CA LEU A 154 18.85 4.38 5.35
C LEU A 154 18.01 5.66 5.31
N SER A 155 16.68 5.55 5.25
CA SER A 155 15.78 6.70 5.31
C SER A 155 15.58 7.26 6.74
N ARG A 156 16.13 6.62 7.78
CA ARG A 156 15.99 7.03 9.18
C ARG A 156 16.33 8.52 9.45
N PRO A 157 17.39 9.13 8.89
CA PRO A 157 17.70 10.55 9.11
C PRO A 157 16.62 11.52 8.59
N PHE A 158 15.74 11.05 7.70
CA PHE A 158 14.66 11.85 7.10
C PHE A 158 13.31 11.63 7.78
N PHE A 159 13.23 10.65 8.68
CA PHE A 159 12.06 10.35 9.48
C PHE A 159 12.25 10.91 10.88
N SER A 160 11.18 11.44 11.48
CA SER A 160 11.21 11.68 12.91
C SER A 160 11.41 10.33 13.62
N ASN A 161 12.14 10.33 14.74
CA ASN A 161 12.34 9.09 15.51
C ASN A 161 10.99 8.44 15.87
N LYS A 162 9.98 9.27 16.17
CA LYS A 162 8.58 8.86 16.38
C LYS A 162 7.99 8.12 15.18
N PHE A 163 8.19 8.61 13.96
CA PHE A 163 7.68 7.95 12.75
C PHE A 163 8.38 6.61 12.50
N TYR A 164 9.69 6.53 12.68
CA TYR A 164 10.43 5.27 12.51
C TYR A 164 9.92 4.18 13.46
N HIS A 165 9.54 4.54 14.70
CA HIS A 165 8.95 3.62 15.66
C HIS A 165 7.55 3.13 15.30
N LYS A 166 6.88 3.73 14.30
CA LYS A 166 5.61 3.25 13.77
C LYS A 166 5.78 2.07 12.80
N VAL A 167 7.01 1.74 12.38
CA VAL A 167 7.26 0.68 11.39
C VAL A 167 7.48 -0.65 12.08
N HIS A 168 6.59 -1.60 11.82
CA HIS A 168 6.61 -2.97 12.32
C HIS A 168 6.85 -3.93 11.16
N TYR A 169 7.69 -4.94 11.38
CA TYR A 169 7.99 -5.97 10.38
C TYR A 169 7.29 -7.26 10.78
N LEU A 170 6.51 -7.82 9.86
CA LEU A 170 5.87 -9.12 10.03
C LEU A 170 6.43 -10.04 8.95
N PHE A 171 7.08 -11.13 9.34
CA PHE A 171 7.76 -12.08 8.46
C PHE A 171 6.83 -13.19 7.98
N THR A 172 5.69 -13.40 8.64
CA THR A 172 4.72 -14.44 8.30
C THR A 172 3.29 -13.91 8.31
N ILE A 173 2.39 -14.57 7.59
CA ILE A 173 0.94 -14.30 7.66
C ILE A 173 0.42 -14.56 9.08
N SER A 174 0.92 -15.58 9.77
CA SER A 174 0.51 -15.89 11.14
C SER A 174 0.91 -14.81 12.15
N GLU A 175 1.94 -14.01 11.90
CA GLU A 175 2.23 -12.81 12.69
C GLU A 175 1.19 -11.71 12.42
N LEU A 176 0.76 -11.54 11.17
CA LEU A 176 -0.31 -10.61 10.81
C LEU A 176 -1.64 -10.98 11.46
N GLU A 177 -2.03 -12.25 11.40
CA GLU A 177 -3.28 -12.73 12.01
C GLU A 177 -3.29 -12.59 13.53
N ARG A 178 -2.13 -12.73 14.19
CA ARG A 178 -2.00 -12.48 15.63
C ARG A 178 -2.12 -11.01 15.98
N GLU A 179 -1.64 -10.12 15.11
CA GLU A 179 -1.76 -8.68 15.30
C GLU A 179 -3.18 -8.15 15.00
N PHE A 180 -3.89 -8.79 14.06
CA PHE A 180 -5.24 -8.40 13.61
C PHE A 180 -6.25 -9.57 13.73
N PRO A 181 -6.45 -10.16 14.92
CA PRO A 181 -7.22 -11.40 15.08
C PRO A 181 -8.72 -11.25 14.73
N HIS A 182 -9.25 -10.03 14.86
CA HIS A 182 -10.65 -9.71 14.62
C HIS A 182 -10.88 -8.90 13.35
N ASN A 183 -9.82 -8.69 12.55
CA ASN A 183 -9.84 -7.88 11.34
C ASN A 183 -9.26 -8.70 10.20
N PRO A 184 -10.03 -9.61 9.59
CA PRO A 184 -9.54 -10.45 8.51
C PRO A 184 -9.10 -9.58 7.33
N VAL A 185 -7.80 -9.58 7.07
CA VAL A 185 -7.21 -8.84 5.95
C VAL A 185 -7.31 -9.71 4.70
N PRO A 186 -7.84 -9.22 3.58
CA PRO A 186 -7.83 -9.99 2.34
C PRO A 186 -6.37 -10.27 1.91
N ILE A 187 -6.00 -11.54 1.73
CA ILE A 187 -4.64 -11.92 1.31
C ILE A 187 -4.67 -12.52 -0.09
N PRO A 188 -3.95 -11.95 -1.06
CA PRO A 188 -3.81 -12.54 -2.38
C PRO A 188 -3.10 -13.89 -2.34
N ILE A 189 -3.58 -14.86 -3.14
CA ILE A 189 -2.99 -16.22 -3.24
C ILE A 189 -1.47 -16.21 -3.47
N ILE A 190 -0.96 -15.25 -4.24
CA ILE A 190 0.48 -15.14 -4.53
C ILE A 190 1.30 -14.82 -3.27
N ILE A 191 0.73 -14.09 -2.32
CA ILE A 191 1.34 -13.78 -1.03
C ILE A 191 1.27 -15.01 -0.12
N GLU A 192 0.16 -15.75 -0.11
CA GLU A 192 0.05 -17.01 0.63
C GLU A 192 1.09 -18.05 0.16
N GLN A 193 1.26 -18.20 -1.15
CA GLN A 193 2.28 -19.07 -1.74
C GLN A 193 3.70 -18.64 -1.35
N HIS A 194 3.95 -17.33 -1.31
CA HIS A 194 5.23 -16.80 -0.86
C HIS A 194 5.47 -17.05 0.64
N ASN A 195 4.46 -16.87 1.49
CA ASN A 195 4.54 -17.16 2.92
C ASN A 195 4.99 -18.60 3.17
N THR A 196 4.35 -19.56 2.50
CA THR A 196 4.75 -20.97 2.55
C THR A 196 6.22 -21.16 2.14
N SER A 197 6.64 -20.52 1.04
CA SER A 197 8.02 -20.64 0.55
C SER A 197 9.05 -20.08 1.53
N VAL A 198 8.74 -18.98 2.23
CA VAL A 198 9.62 -18.39 3.25
C VAL A 198 9.74 -19.29 4.47
N LEU A 199 8.63 -19.91 4.92
CA LEU A 199 8.62 -20.84 6.05
C LEU A 199 9.46 -22.11 5.81
N TYR A 200 9.67 -22.52 4.55
CA TYR A 200 10.53 -23.66 4.22
C TYR A 200 12.02 -23.32 4.04
N ILE A 201 12.40 -22.03 4.09
CA ILE A 201 13.78 -21.58 3.85
C ILE A 201 14.53 -21.25 5.15
N ASP A 202 13.84 -21.10 6.29
CA ASP A 202 14.44 -20.91 7.62
C ASP A 202 14.16 -22.13 8.53
N PRO A 203 15.08 -23.11 8.65
CA PRO A 203 15.06 -24.09 9.75
C PRO A 203 15.53 -23.48 11.08
#